data_AF-A0A559PTB7-F1
#
_entry.id   AF-A0A559PTB7-F1
#
_cell.length_a   1.000
_cell.length_b   1.000
_cell.length_c   1.000
_cell.angle_alpha   90.00
_cell.angle_beta   90.00
_cell.angle_gamma   90.00
#
_symmetry.space_group_name_H-M   'P 1'
#
loop_
_entity.id
_entity.type
_entity.pdbx_description
1 polymer ?
#
loop_
_entity_poly.entity_id
_entity_poly.type
_entity_poly.pdbx_seq_one_letter_code
_entity_poly.pdbx_strand_id
1 'polypeptide(L)' 'MKDDLFSDYQERLNVLDENIRALALKYATDFYLNKNCSKEEAIERGIVKAEMEKRNLK' A
#
# COMPACT_ATOMS: atom_id res chain seq x y z
N MET A 1 19.13 4.35 -4.88
CA MET A 1 18.08 3.38 -4.55
C MET A 1 17.31 3.98 -3.40
N LYS A 2 16.05 4.39 -3.59
CA LYS A 2 15.20 4.64 -2.42
C LYS A 2 15.00 3.26 -1.80
N ASP A 3 15.47 3.05 -0.58
CA ASP A 3 15.07 1.90 0.23
C ASP A 3 13.55 1.73 0.06
N ASP A 4 13.15 0.55 -0.42
CA ASP A 4 11.75 0.22 -0.63
C ASP A 4 11.08 0.32 0.74
N LEU A 5 10.31 1.39 0.98
CA LEU A 5 9.84 1.79 2.32
C LEU A 5 9.12 0.65 3.06
N PHE A 6 8.59 -0.29 2.27
CA PHE A 6 7.82 -1.45 2.68
C PHE A 6 8.46 -2.78 2.22
N SER A 7 9.79 -2.85 2.10
CA SER A 7 10.52 -4.09 1.78
C SER A 7 10.16 -5.25 2.72
N ASP A 8 9.88 -4.95 3.98
CA ASP A 8 9.47 -5.93 5.00
C ASP A 8 8.08 -6.55 4.71
N TYR A 9 7.29 -5.94 3.83
CA TYR A 9 5.92 -6.34 3.50
C TYR A 9 5.79 -6.95 2.10
N GLN A 10 6.91 -7.29 1.45
CA GLN A 10 6.93 -7.81 0.08
C GLN A 10 6.09 -9.09 -0.08
N GLU A 11 6.05 -9.99 0.91
CA GLU A 11 5.20 -11.18 0.86
C GLU A 11 3.70 -10.83 0.73
N ARG A 12 3.23 -9.85 1.51
CA ARG A 12 1.84 -9.34 1.44
C ARG A 12 1.55 -8.59 0.16
N LEU A 13 2.56 -7.97 -0.45
CA LEU A 13 2.43 -7.22 -1.69
C LEU A 13 2.47 -8.13 -2.92
N ASN A 14 3.21 -9.23 -2.86
CA ASN A 14 3.39 -10.16 -3.96
C ASN A 14 2.14 -10.96 -4.31
N VAL A 15 1.20 -11.13 -3.37
CA VAL A 15 -0.11 -11.75 -3.65
C VAL A 15 -1.06 -10.84 -4.44
N LEU A 16 -0.73 -9.55 -4.58
CA LEU A 16 -1.54 -8.57 -5.29
C LEU A 16 -1.15 -8.50 -6.77
N ASP A 17 -2.15 -8.27 -7.62
CA ASP A 17 -1.95 -7.87 -9.02
C ASP A 17 -0.98 -6.68 -9.11
N GLU A 18 -0.14 -6.62 -10.13
CA GLU A 18 0.89 -5.58 -10.29
C GLU A 18 0.31 -4.16 -10.17
N ASN A 19 -0.84 -3.90 -10.82
CA ASN A 19 -1.54 -2.62 -10.76
C ASN A 19 -2.00 -2.28 -9.34
N ILE A 20 -2.51 -3.26 -8.60
CA ILE A 20 -2.98 -3.09 -7.22
C ILE A 20 -1.81 -2.89 -6.27
N ARG A 21 -0.72 -3.61 -6.48
CA ARG A 21 0.51 -3.46 -5.71
C ARG A 21 1.08 -2.05 -5.84
N ALA A 22 1.17 -1.52 -7.06
CA ALA A 22 1.64 -0.16 -7.31
C ALA A 22 0.76 0.90 -6.64
N LEU A 23 -0.57 0.75 -6.73
CA LEU A 23 -1.55 1.62 -6.05
C LEU A 23 -1.46 1.51 -4.52
N ALA A 24 -1.36 0.29 -3.99
CA ALA A 24 -1.24 0.03 -2.57
C ALA A 24 0.03 0.67 -1.99
N LEU A 25 1.17 0.55 -2.68
CA LEU A 25 2.43 1.20 -2.29
C LEU A 25 2.31 2.73 -2.32
N LYS A 26 1.65 3.31 -3.33
CA LYS A 26 1.40 4.75 -3.40
C LYS A 26 0.57 5.22 -2.21
N TYR A 27 -0.53 4.54 -1.89
CA TYR A 27 -1.39 4.91 -0.76
C TYR A 27 -0.72 4.66 0.58
N ALA A 28 0.00 3.55 0.75
CA ALA A 28 0.75 3.27 1.97
C ALA A 28 1.82 4.33 2.21
N THR A 29 2.54 4.76 1.18
CA THR A 29 3.53 5.84 1.30
C THR A 29 2.87 7.15 1.73
N ASP A 30 1.72 7.49 1.14
CA ASP A 30 0.95 8.67 1.54
C ASP A 30 0.47 8.59 3.00
N PHE A 31 -0.07 7.45 3.43
CA PHE A 31 -0.49 7.25 4.81
C PHE A 31 0.68 7.35 5.79
N TYR A 32 1.80 6.70 5.50
CA TYR A 32 2.97 6.73 6.38
C TYR A 32 3.53 8.15 6.54
N LEU A 33 3.66 8.90 5.43
CA LEU A 33 4.25 10.24 5.45
C LEU A 33 3.29 11.32 5.97
N ASN A 34 1.99 11.22 5.68
CA ASN A 34 1.03 12.30 5.96
C ASN A 34 0.10 12.03 7.15
N LYS A 35 -0.02 10.78 7.61
CA LYS A 35 -0.92 10.41 8.73
C LYS A 35 -0.19 9.95 9.99
N ASN A 36 1.15 9.95 10.01
CA ASN A 36 1.96 9.50 11.13
C ASN A 36 1.54 8.13 11.68
N CYS A 37 1.14 7.20 10.79
CA CYS A 37 0.81 5.83 11.18
C CYS A 37 2.02 4.90 11.04
N SER A 38 1.93 3.72 11.65
CA SER A 38 2.93 2.66 11.53
C SER A 38 3.00 2.13 10.09
N LYS A 39 4.15 1.56 9.69
CA LYS A 39 4.30 0.95 8.36
C LYS A 39 3.26 -0.14 8.09
N GLU A 40 2.97 -0.97 9.10
CA GLU A 40 1.95 -2.02 9.02
C GLU A 40 0.57 -1.44 8.69
N GLU A 41 0.15 -0.46 9.49
CA GLU A 41 -1.14 0.22 9.30
C GLU A 41 -1.23 0.92 7.94
N ALA A 42 -0.14 1.56 7.51
CA ALA A 42 -0.05 2.20 6.21
C ALA A 42 -0.25 1.20 5.06
N ILE A 43 0.38 0.02 5.14
CA ILE A 43 0.23 -1.05 4.15
C ILE A 43 -1.20 -1.58 4.12
N GLU A 44 -1.80 -1.88 5.28
CA GLU A 44 -3.16 -2.38 5.33
C GLU A 44 -4.16 -1.40 4.73
N ARG A 45 -4.08 -0.13 5.14
CA ARG A 45 -4.93 0.93 4.58
C ARG A 45 -4.68 1.14 3.08
N GLY A 46 -3.42 1.04 2.65
CA GLY A 46 -3.04 1.17 1.24
C GLY A 46 -3.64 0.07 0.37
N ILE A 47 -3.56 -1.19 0.82
CA ILE A 47 -4.13 -2.36 0.14
C ILE A 47 -5.65 -2.24 0.06
N VAL A 48 -6.32 -1.95 1.19
CA VAL A 48 -7.78 -1.81 1.23
C VAL A 48 -8.25 -0.72 0.26
N LYS A 49 -7.59 0.45 0.27
CA LYS A 49 -7.94 1.54 -0.63
C LYS A 49 -7.73 1.20 -2.11
N ALA A 50 -6.62 0.52 -2.44
CA ALA A 50 -6.36 0.08 -3.81
C ALA A 50 -7.40 -0.93 -4.31
N GLU A 51 -7.80 -1.89 -3.47
CA GLU A 51 -8.86 -2.86 -3.77
C GLU A 51 -10.24 -2.19 -3.93
N MET A 52 -10.58 -1.22 -3.10
CA MET A 52 -11.84 -0.46 -3.21
C MET A 52 -11.91 0.32 -4.54
N GLU A 53 -10.82 0.96 -4.94
CA GLU A 53 -10.75 1.68 -6.21
C GLU A 53 -10.86 0.75 -7.41
N LYS A 54 -10.23 -0.45 -7.37
CA LYS A 54 -10.39 -1.48 -8.40
C LYS A 54 -11.87 -1.86 -8.59
N ARG A 55 -12.61 -1.94 -7.48
CA ARG A 55 -14.02 -2.34 -7.47
C ARG A 55 -14.99 -1.19 -7.75
N ASN A 56 -14.47 0.04 -7.99
CA ASN A 56 -15.27 1.26 -8.08
C ASN A 56 -16.20 1.49 -6.87
N LEU A 57 -15.80 0.99 -5.70
CA LEU A 57 -16.49 1.21 -4.44
C LEU A 57 -15.95 2.50 -3.84
N LYS A 58 -16.44 3.65 -4.33
CA LYS A 58 -16.10 4.98 -3.80
C LYS A 58 -16.88 5.30 -2.54
#